data_AF-A0A139BN00-F1
#
_entry.id   AF-A0A139BN00-F1
#
_cell.length_a   1.000
_cell.length_b   1.000
_cell.length_c   1.000
_cell.angle_alpha   90.00
_cell.angle_beta   90.00
_cell.angle_gamma   90.00
#
_symmetry.space_group_name_H-M   'P 1'
#
loop_
_entity.id
_entity.type
_entity.pdbx_description
1 polymer ?
#
loop_
_entity_poly.entity_id
_entity_poly.type
_entity_poly.pdbx_seq_one_letter_code
_entity_poly.pdbx_strand_id
1 'polypeptide(L)' 'APLDLMRKWKIQVFYDQGGTLTRRFGITHVPAIVRQEGKRLRIDELRY' A
#
# COMPACT_ATOMS: atom_id res chain seq x y z
N ALA A 1 3.41 5.80 15.71
CA ALA A 1 3.27 4.38 15.31
C ALA A 1 2.08 4.21 14.35
N PRO A 2 2.00 3.12 13.57
CA PRO A 2 0.95 2.89 12.56
C PRO A 2 -0.49 3.05 13.12
N LEU A 3 -0.71 2.63 14.36
CA LEU A 3 -2.01 2.77 15.04
C LEU A 3 -2.41 4.23 15.28
N ASP A 4 -1.43 5.11 15.53
CA ASP A 4 -1.70 6.55 15.71
C ASP A 4 -2.18 7.18 14.41
N LEU A 5 -1.61 6.76 13.27
CA LEU A 5 -2.04 7.17 11.94
C LEU A 5 -3.46 6.69 11.63
N MET A 6 -3.75 5.42 11.95
CA MET A 6 -5.10 4.84 11.80
C MET A 6 -6.14 5.66 12.58
N ARG A 7 -5.85 6.03 13.84
CA ARG A 7 -6.75 6.86 14.67
C ARG A 7 -6.93 8.27 14.12
N LYS A 8 -5.83 8.88 13.63
CA LYS A 8 -5.82 10.26 13.10
C LYS A 8 -6.58 10.37 11.78
N TRP A 9 -6.37 9.43 10.86
CA TRP A 9 -6.92 9.50 9.51
C TRP A 9 -8.26 8.80 9.36
N LYS A 10 -8.69 7.99 10.35
CA LYS A 10 -9.93 7.20 10.30
C LYS A 10 -10.01 6.26 9.09
N ILE A 11 -8.85 5.79 8.63
CA ILE A 11 -8.70 4.78 7.58
C ILE A 11 -7.80 3.65 8.08
N GLN A 12 -7.91 2.46 7.49
CA GLN A 12 -7.02 1.36 7.82
C GLN A 12 -5.58 1.68 7.38
N VAL A 13 -4.65 1.53 8.30
CA VAL A 13 -3.21 1.65 8.06
C VAL A 13 -2.57 0.32 8.47
N PHE A 14 -1.95 -0.36 7.52
CA PHE A 14 -1.24 -1.61 7.76
C PHE A 14 0.26 -1.34 7.86
N TYR A 15 0.93 -2.04 8.77
CA TYR A 15 2.39 -2.04 8.82
C TYR A 15 2.89 -3.39 8.32
N ASP A 16 3.40 -3.41 7.10
CA ASP A 16 3.80 -4.64 6.42
C ASP A 16 5.18 -5.12 6.87
N GLN A 17 5.30 -5.47 8.16
CA GLN A 17 6.51 -6.08 8.69
C GLN A 17 6.75 -7.41 7.99
N GLY A 18 7.90 -7.52 7.31
CA GLY A 18 8.25 -8.71 6.54
C GLY A 18 7.81 -8.70 5.07
N GLY A 19 7.10 -7.66 4.61
CA GLY A 19 6.82 -7.44 3.18
C GLY A 19 5.78 -8.38 2.56
N THR A 20 4.84 -8.88 3.35
CA THR A 20 3.80 -9.83 2.90
C THR A 20 2.84 -9.16 1.91
N LEU A 21 2.36 -7.96 2.22
CA LEU A 21 1.42 -7.22 1.37
C LEU A 21 2.13 -6.68 0.12
N THR A 22 3.31 -6.10 0.27
CA THR A 22 4.14 -5.59 -0.83
C THR A 22 4.43 -6.70 -1.85
N ARG A 23 4.83 -7.91 -1.40
CA ARG A 23 5.04 -9.06 -2.30
C ARG A 23 3.74 -9.55 -2.94
N ARG A 24 2.66 -9.68 -2.15
CA ARG A 24 1.36 -10.14 -2.66
C ARG A 24 0.82 -9.23 -3.77
N PHE A 25 0.98 -7.93 -3.61
CA PHE A 25 0.55 -6.96 -4.60
C PHE A 25 1.59 -6.68 -5.69
N GLY A 26 2.77 -7.29 -5.65
CA GLY A 26 3.80 -7.06 -6.66
C GLY A 26 4.37 -5.64 -6.67
N ILE A 27 4.32 -4.95 -5.53
CA ILE A 27 4.94 -3.62 -5.37
C ILE A 27 6.45 -3.82 -5.24
N THR A 28 7.21 -3.25 -6.17
CA THR A 28 8.68 -3.32 -6.24
C THR A 28 9.36 -2.05 -5.75
N HIS A 29 8.67 -0.90 -5.81
CA HIS A 29 9.17 0.40 -5.35
C HIS A 29 8.10 1.17 -4.57
N VAL A 30 8.53 2.00 -3.62
CA VAL A 30 7.66 2.89 -2.85
C VAL A 30 8.14 4.35 -2.96
N PRO A 31 7.24 5.34 -2.98
CA PRO A 31 5.78 5.20 -2.79
C PRO A 31 5.05 4.66 -4.02
N ALA A 32 4.03 3.83 -3.78
CA ALA A 32 3.19 3.24 -4.82
C ALA A 32 1.71 3.47 -4.54
N ILE A 33 0.91 3.62 -5.60
CA ILE A 33 -0.54 3.70 -5.54
C ILE A 33 -1.11 2.46 -6.21
N VAL A 34 -1.95 1.71 -5.50
CA VAL A 34 -2.65 0.53 -6.04
C VAL A 34 -4.12 0.85 -6.20
N ARG A 35 -4.68 0.60 -7.39
CA ARG A 35 -6.11 0.80 -7.70
C ARG A 35 -6.68 -0.41 -8.42
N GLN A 36 -7.96 -0.69 -8.20
CA GLN A 36 -8.65 -1.74 -8.95
C GLN A 36 -9.13 -1.20 -10.30
N GLU A 37 -8.81 -1.92 -11.38
CA GLU A 37 -9.27 -1.67 -12.74
C GLU A 37 -9.97 -2.94 -13.26
N GLY A 38 -11.29 -3.00 -13.07
CA GLY A 38 -12.08 -4.19 -13.36
C GLY A 38 -11.61 -5.40 -12.53
N LYS A 39 -11.10 -6.43 -13.22
CA LYS A 39 -10.56 -7.66 -12.60
C LYS A 39 -9.05 -7.61 -12.36
N ARG A 40 -8.40 -6.47 -12.59
CA ARG A 40 -6.94 -6.29 -12.44
C ARG A 40 -6.64 -5.21 -11.40
N LEU A 41 -5.41 -5.22 -10.89
CA LEU A 41 -4.86 -4.12 -10.11
C LEU A 41 -3.92 -3.32 -11.00
N ARG A 42 -4.08 -1.99 -11.03
CA ARG A 42 -3.07 -1.06 -11.54
C ARG A 42 -2.19 -0.61 -10.39
N ILE A 43 -0.88 -0.65 -10.62
CA ILE A 43 0.13 -0.24 -9.64
C ILE A 43 0.93 0.88 -10.27
N ASP A 44 0.84 2.06 -9.69
CA ASP A 44 1.57 3.25 -10.10
C ASP A 44 2.72 3.46 -9.09
N GLU A 45 3.94 3.06 -9.47
CA GLU A 45 5.15 3.28 -8.66
C GLU A 45 5.77 4.63 -9.00
N LEU A 46 5.83 5.52 -8.01
CA LEU A 46 6.25 6.91 -8.21
C LEU A 46 7.77 7.02 -8.16
N ARG A 47 8.34 7.78 -9.09
CA ARG A 47 9.75 8.19 -9.08
C ARG A 47 9.80 9.72 -8.99
N TYR A 48 10.58 10.24 -8.04
CA TYR A 48 10.84 11.67 -7.88
C TYR A 48 12.16 12.05 -8.54
#